data_AF-A0A3L7T378-F1
#
_entry.id   AF-A0A3L7T378-F1
#
_cell.length_a   1.000
_cell.length_b   1.000
_cell.length_c   1.000
_cell.angle_alpha   90.00
_cell.angle_beta   90.00
_cell.angle_gamma   90.00
#
_symmetry.space_group_name_H-M   'P 1'
#
loop_
_entity.id
_entity.type
_entity.pdbx_description
1 polymer ?
#
loop_
_entity_poly.entity_id
_entity_poly.type
_entity_poly.pdbx_seq_one_letter_code
_entity_poly.pdbx_strand_id
1 'polypeptide(L)'
;MRAGTRPPPAPAALLDRAHADQASKQASKSDRAAPTKGGAVFCCGTHSAPNGRAGTSEILCSLLRDGLPRRGNGCLLVSRRRNTTQRGTVMKNRNTAIIATIALTAAALASTIASAAGFGGNFVMPGPLRVVSSLTQNTPIAALSRLPIKVTMCTGAVETPVFTIVAANTVVANGSCYQIIGTIVGPDTTRFDVIHTTTFNGLLSIELGGGTQMVLFDRTLPNPGTFNSLTGRDVTYSGGSGAWTMTAIFSGPVQFGTRPIMNDVYNKLTLRFSACFDTRDSVSFTVDTDSIG
;
A
#
# COMPACT_ATOMS: atom_id res chain seq x y z
N MET A 1 77.78 1.29 18.44
CA MET A 1 76.43 0.74 18.18
C MET A 1 75.48 1.40 19.17
N ARG A 2 74.51 2.18 18.69
CA ARG A 2 73.59 3.00 19.50
C ARG A 2 72.47 2.13 20.07
N ALA A 3 72.40 2.00 21.39
CA ALA A 3 71.25 1.47 22.10
C ALA A 3 70.30 2.62 22.45
N GLY A 4 69.14 2.68 21.78
CA GLY A 4 68.10 3.67 22.03
C GLY A 4 67.30 3.33 23.28
N THR A 5 67.27 4.25 24.24
CA THR A 5 66.42 4.20 25.43
C THR A 5 64.99 4.59 25.05
N ARG A 6 64.02 3.71 25.37
CA ARG A 6 62.58 3.97 25.22
C ARG A 6 62.13 5.03 26.25
N PRO A 7 61.25 5.98 25.86
CA PRO A 7 60.59 6.86 26.82
C PRO A 7 59.49 6.12 27.62
N PRO A 8 59.23 6.53 28.88
CA PRO A 8 58.23 5.92 29.76
C PRO A 8 56.78 6.28 29.37
N PRO A 9 55.79 5.46 29.76
CA PRO A 9 54.37 5.70 29.47
C PRO A 9 53.78 6.84 30.30
N ALA A 10 52.85 7.59 29.70
CA ALA A 10 52.10 8.67 30.33
C ALA A 10 51.09 8.13 31.37
N PRO A 11 50.84 8.86 32.48
CA PRO A 11 49.96 8.43 33.56
C PRO A 11 48.48 8.51 33.21
N ALA A 12 47.73 7.52 33.72
CA ALA A 12 46.28 7.42 33.66
C ALA A 12 45.61 8.59 34.40
N ALA A 13 44.71 9.29 33.70
CA ALA A 13 43.82 10.25 34.32
C ALA A 13 42.63 9.51 34.97
N LEU A 14 42.54 9.69 36.28
CA LEU A 14 41.53 9.19 37.21
C LEU A 14 40.83 10.41 37.81
N LEU A 15 39.58 10.67 37.45
CA LEU A 15 38.63 11.64 38.07
C LEU A 15 37.30 11.50 37.30
N ASP A 16 36.10 11.52 37.88
CA ASP A 16 35.65 11.42 39.25
C ASP A 16 34.15 11.09 39.22
N ARG A 17 33.64 10.59 40.34
CA ARG A 17 32.25 10.20 40.58
C ARG A 17 31.33 11.42 40.81
N ALA A 18 30.03 11.13 40.65
CA ALA A 18 28.88 11.63 41.41
C ALA A 18 28.13 12.88 40.89
N HIS A 19 26.86 12.69 40.57
CA HIS A 19 25.66 13.29 41.19
C HIS A 19 24.43 12.73 40.43
N ALA A 20 23.68 11.78 40.98
CA ALA A 20 22.62 11.95 41.98
C ALA A 20 21.35 12.65 41.44
N ASP A 21 20.32 11.83 41.20
CA ASP A 21 18.99 11.96 41.80
C ASP A 21 18.19 13.25 41.52
N GLN A 22 17.19 13.16 40.64
CA GLN A 22 15.89 13.81 40.86
C GLN A 22 14.74 12.92 40.42
N ALA A 23 14.02 12.46 41.44
CA ALA A 23 12.79 11.71 41.38
C ALA A 23 11.59 12.55 40.92
N SER A 24 10.61 11.84 40.38
CA SER A 24 9.17 11.96 40.64
C SER A 24 8.56 13.36 40.86
N LYS A 25 7.62 13.73 40.00
CA LYS A 25 6.24 14.18 40.34
C LYS A 25 5.65 14.90 39.14
N GLN A 26 4.62 14.31 38.52
CA GLN A 26 3.35 15.00 38.26
C GLN A 26 2.33 14.01 37.71
N ALA A 27 1.52 13.50 38.62
CA ALA A 27 0.17 13.04 38.35
C ALA A 27 -0.79 14.16 38.75
N SER A 28 -1.57 14.68 37.81
CA SER A 28 -2.90 15.28 38.06
C SER A 28 -3.66 15.27 36.73
N LYS A 29 -4.65 14.39 36.58
CA LYS A 29 -6.09 14.71 36.69
C LYS A 29 -6.55 15.81 35.72
N SER A 30 -7.30 15.41 34.69
CA SER A 30 -8.36 16.23 34.08
C SER A 30 -9.33 15.34 33.28
N ASP A 31 -10.45 15.01 33.93
CA ASP A 31 -11.83 15.12 33.44
C ASP A 31 -12.25 14.51 32.07
N ARG A 32 -12.87 13.33 32.19
CA ARG A 32 -14.31 13.07 31.97
C ARG A 32 -15.04 13.92 30.91
N ALA A 33 -15.35 13.30 29.76
CA ALA A 33 -16.56 13.59 28.98
C ALA A 33 -17.13 12.29 28.39
N ALA A 34 -18.46 12.16 28.46
CA ALA A 34 -19.25 10.95 28.25
C ALA A 34 -19.43 10.57 26.77
N PRO A 35 -19.72 9.29 26.46
CA PRO A 35 -20.08 8.84 25.13
C PRO A 35 -21.57 9.07 24.84
N THR A 36 -21.87 9.77 23.74
CA THR A 36 -23.22 9.84 23.17
C THR A 36 -23.55 8.57 22.38
N LYS A 37 -24.73 8.04 22.72
CA LYS A 37 -25.41 6.87 22.15
C LYS A 37 -25.63 7.02 20.64
N GLY A 38 -25.43 5.92 19.92
CA GLY A 38 -25.81 5.76 18.51
C GLY A 38 -25.72 4.30 18.13
N GLY A 39 -26.62 3.49 18.68
CA GLY A 39 -26.71 2.07 18.38
C GLY A 39 -27.31 1.83 17.00
N ALA A 40 -26.62 1.03 16.19
CA ALA A 40 -27.21 0.19 15.17
C ALA A 40 -26.64 -1.22 15.37
N VAL A 41 -27.32 -2.01 16.18
CA VAL A 41 -27.09 -3.45 16.31
C VAL A 41 -27.70 -4.10 15.08
N PHE A 42 -26.87 -4.47 14.11
CA PHE A 42 -27.29 -5.39 13.05
C PHE A 42 -26.98 -6.81 13.50
N CYS A 43 -28.02 -7.52 13.94
CA CYS A 43 -28.01 -8.95 14.10
C CYS A 43 -28.10 -9.60 12.70
N CYS A 44 -26.99 -10.09 12.16
CA CYS A 44 -27.04 -11.16 11.17
C CYS A 44 -26.81 -12.47 11.91
N GLY A 45 -27.90 -13.16 12.23
CA GLY A 45 -27.87 -14.52 12.74
C GLY A 45 -27.35 -15.48 11.67
N THR A 46 -26.51 -16.42 12.08
CA THR A 46 -26.08 -17.56 11.30
C THR A 46 -27.22 -18.58 11.24
N HIS A 47 -27.76 -18.83 10.03
CA HIS A 47 -28.56 -20.02 9.78
C HIS A 47 -27.67 -21.08 9.11
N SER A 48 -27.25 -22.06 9.92
CA SER A 48 -26.79 -23.35 9.43
C SER A 48 -27.99 -24.14 8.92
N ALA A 49 -28.06 -24.42 7.63
CA ALA A 49 -28.99 -25.40 7.06
C ALA A 49 -28.22 -26.70 6.75
N PRO A 50 -28.63 -27.86 7.29
CA PRO A 50 -28.12 -29.14 6.85
C PRO A 50 -28.87 -29.59 5.59
N ASN A 51 -28.12 -30.20 4.67
CA ASN A 51 -28.60 -31.04 3.56
C ASN A 51 -29.37 -30.37 2.42
N GLY A 52 -28.65 -30.18 1.31
CA GLY A 52 -29.02 -30.80 0.03
C GLY A 52 -30.07 -30.10 -0.84
N ARG A 53 -29.62 -29.74 -2.05
CA ARG A 53 -30.36 -29.26 -3.24
C ARG A 53 -30.67 -27.76 -3.28
N ALA A 54 -29.79 -27.02 -3.97
CA ALA A 54 -30.09 -25.68 -4.46
C ALA A 54 -30.59 -25.76 -5.92
N GLY A 55 -31.89 -25.52 -6.09
CA GLY A 55 -32.46 -24.99 -7.32
C GLY A 55 -32.32 -23.47 -7.34
N THR A 56 -32.36 -22.91 -8.55
CA THR A 56 -32.20 -21.48 -8.86
C THR A 56 -33.33 -20.61 -8.30
N SER A 57 -32.99 -19.51 -7.64
CA SER A 57 -33.87 -18.34 -7.49
C SER A 57 -33.06 -17.04 -7.44
N GLU A 58 -33.18 -16.25 -8.51
CA GLU A 58 -32.84 -14.83 -8.52
C GLU A 58 -33.72 -14.08 -7.52
N ILE A 59 -33.10 -13.34 -6.60
CA ILE A 59 -33.81 -12.39 -5.72
C ILE A 59 -33.41 -10.99 -6.16
N LEU A 60 -34.31 -10.40 -6.95
CA LEU A 60 -34.37 -8.96 -7.21
C LEU A 60 -34.84 -8.25 -5.93
N CYS A 61 -34.00 -7.41 -5.33
CA CYS A 61 -34.42 -6.45 -4.31
C CYS A 61 -34.50 -5.05 -4.94
N SER A 62 -35.70 -4.66 -5.36
CA SER A 62 -36.05 -3.29 -5.74
C SER A 62 -36.51 -2.53 -4.49
N LEU A 63 -35.79 -1.46 -4.11
CA LEU A 63 -36.25 -0.48 -3.14
C LEU A 63 -36.86 0.72 -3.86
N LEU A 64 -38.16 0.89 -3.64
CA LEU A 64 -39.00 2.02 -4.00
C LEU A 64 -38.53 3.31 -3.30
N ARG A 65 -38.44 4.41 -4.05
CA ARG A 65 -38.73 5.76 -3.56
C ARG A 65 -39.40 6.63 -4.61
N ASP A 66 -40.43 7.30 -4.11
CA ASP A 66 -41.01 8.59 -4.50
C ASP A 66 -41.83 8.68 -5.78
N GLY A 67 -43.12 8.97 -5.56
CA GLY A 67 -44.13 9.15 -6.59
C GLY A 67 -44.24 10.59 -7.09
N LEU A 68 -44.89 10.72 -8.24
CA LEU A 68 -45.67 11.86 -8.73
C LEU A 68 -46.54 11.38 -9.93
N PRO A 69 -47.63 12.07 -10.30
CA PRO A 69 -48.79 11.45 -10.93
C PRO A 69 -48.89 11.61 -12.46
N ARG A 70 -49.60 10.61 -13.04
CA ARG A 70 -50.53 10.63 -14.20
C ARG A 70 -50.28 11.59 -15.38
N ARG A 71 -50.16 10.98 -16.57
CA ARG A 71 -50.87 11.20 -17.86
C ARG A 71 -50.02 10.52 -18.94
N GLY A 72 -50.48 9.71 -19.89
CA GLY A 72 -51.78 9.23 -20.31
C GLY A 72 -51.56 8.37 -21.57
N ASN A 73 -52.57 7.58 -21.92
CA ASN A 73 -52.92 7.09 -23.26
C ASN A 73 -51.90 6.24 -24.05
N GLY A 74 -52.29 5.00 -24.36
CA GLY A 74 -51.65 4.26 -25.45
C GLY A 74 -51.93 2.77 -25.45
N CYS A 75 -53.21 2.38 -25.47
CA CYS A 75 -53.63 1.04 -25.85
C CYS A 75 -53.35 0.84 -27.35
N LEU A 76 -52.59 -0.18 -27.74
CA LEU A 76 -52.74 -0.77 -29.07
C LEU A 76 -52.33 -2.25 -29.06
N LEU A 77 -53.33 -3.11 -28.89
CA LEU A 77 -53.29 -4.50 -29.32
C LEU A 77 -53.43 -4.53 -30.84
N VAL A 78 -52.45 -5.08 -31.56
CA VAL A 78 -52.67 -5.58 -32.93
C VAL A 78 -52.14 -7.00 -33.03
N SER A 79 -53.07 -7.93 -32.83
CA SER A 79 -52.97 -9.32 -33.29
C SER A 79 -53.09 -9.35 -34.80
N ARG A 80 -52.12 -9.95 -35.50
CA ARG A 80 -52.32 -10.40 -36.88
C ARG A 80 -51.59 -11.71 -37.14
N ARG A 81 -52.33 -12.81 -36.96
CA ARG A 81 -52.03 -14.10 -37.61
C ARG A 81 -52.07 -13.91 -39.13
N ARG A 82 -51.04 -14.36 -39.83
CA ARG A 82 -51.17 -14.86 -41.20
C ARG A 82 -50.46 -16.19 -41.30
N ASN A 83 -51.27 -17.21 -41.47
CA ASN A 83 -50.87 -18.54 -41.87
C ASN A 83 -50.82 -18.52 -43.40
N THR A 84 -49.66 -18.83 -44.00
CA THR A 84 -49.57 -19.13 -45.44
C THR A 84 -48.70 -20.36 -45.60
N THR A 85 -49.36 -21.48 -45.85
CA THR A 85 -48.75 -22.70 -46.37
C THR A 85 -48.53 -22.50 -47.88
N GLN A 86 -47.33 -22.80 -48.39
CA GLN A 86 -47.16 -23.70 -49.54
C GLN A 86 -45.69 -23.85 -49.98
N ARG A 87 -45.33 -25.13 -50.21
CA ARG A 87 -44.53 -25.70 -51.32
C ARG A 87 -43.27 -24.90 -51.71
N GLY A 88 -42.05 -25.35 -51.46
CA GLY A 88 -41.52 -26.69 -51.69
C GLY A 88 -40.69 -26.68 -52.98
N THR A 89 -39.36 -26.58 -52.86
CA THR A 89 -38.41 -27.04 -53.90
C THR A 89 -36.97 -27.08 -53.37
N VAL A 90 -36.36 -28.26 -53.58
CA VAL A 90 -34.95 -28.49 -53.93
C VAL A 90 -33.87 -28.22 -52.88
N MET A 91 -33.30 -29.34 -52.42
CA MET A 91 -31.99 -29.46 -51.77
C MET A 91 -30.92 -28.58 -52.44
N LYS A 92 -30.29 -27.71 -51.65
CA LYS A 92 -28.86 -27.41 -51.84
C LYS A 92 -28.19 -27.25 -50.49
N ASN A 93 -27.43 -28.29 -50.17
CA ASN A 93 -26.52 -28.45 -49.06
C ASN A 93 -25.74 -27.16 -48.74
N ARG A 94 -26.14 -26.43 -47.68
CA ARG A 94 -25.43 -25.27 -47.11
C ARG A 94 -25.66 -25.18 -45.59
N ASN A 95 -25.50 -26.29 -44.88
CA ASN A 95 -25.52 -26.32 -43.40
C ASN A 95 -24.11 -26.40 -42.81
N THR A 96 -23.18 -25.59 -43.32
CA THR A 96 -21.82 -25.49 -42.73
C THR A 96 -21.20 -24.11 -42.94
N ALA A 97 -21.97 -23.04 -42.73
CA ALA A 97 -21.41 -21.68 -42.79
C ALA A 97 -22.11 -20.66 -41.86
N ILE A 98 -22.86 -21.13 -40.86
CA ILE A 98 -23.49 -20.25 -39.84
C ILE A 98 -23.21 -20.80 -38.42
N ILE A 99 -22.03 -21.37 -38.22
CA ILE A 99 -21.46 -21.67 -36.87
C ILE A 99 -19.99 -21.20 -36.83
N ALA A 100 -19.62 -20.22 -37.65
CA ALA A 100 -18.27 -19.63 -37.63
C ALA A 100 -18.29 -18.12 -37.30
N THR A 101 -19.46 -17.47 -37.27
CA THR A 101 -19.56 -16.01 -37.08
C THR A 101 -19.91 -15.61 -35.64
N ILE A 102 -20.31 -16.54 -34.77
CA ILE A 102 -20.50 -16.26 -33.33
C ILE A 102 -19.20 -16.54 -32.55
N ALA A 103 -18.28 -17.33 -33.11
CA ALA A 103 -16.97 -17.59 -32.50
C ALA A 103 -16.00 -16.39 -32.60
N LEU A 104 -16.18 -15.48 -33.57
CA LEU A 104 -15.32 -14.28 -33.70
C LEU A 104 -15.71 -13.13 -32.76
N THR A 105 -16.96 -13.06 -32.27
CA THR A 105 -17.39 -12.01 -31.34
C THR A 105 -17.14 -12.33 -29.87
N ALA A 106 -16.85 -13.59 -29.52
CA ALA A 106 -16.36 -13.94 -28.17
C ALA A 106 -14.86 -13.63 -28.00
N ALA A 107 -14.08 -13.60 -29.10
CA ALA A 107 -12.67 -13.23 -29.08
C ALA A 107 -12.45 -11.70 -28.99
N ALA A 108 -13.47 -10.89 -29.29
CA ALA A 108 -13.41 -9.42 -29.25
C ALA A 108 -13.84 -8.81 -27.89
N LEU A 109 -14.45 -9.61 -27.01
CA LEU A 109 -14.76 -9.22 -25.61
C LEU A 109 -13.73 -9.75 -24.61
N ALA A 110 -12.65 -10.37 -25.10
CA ALA A 110 -11.35 -10.29 -24.46
C ALA A 110 -10.64 -9.04 -24.96
N SER A 111 -11.31 -7.88 -24.87
CA SER A 111 -10.59 -6.62 -24.74
C SER A 111 -9.80 -6.75 -23.45
N THR A 112 -8.59 -7.25 -23.59
CA THR A 112 -7.50 -7.07 -22.66
C THR A 112 -7.54 -5.61 -22.25
N ILE A 113 -8.16 -5.34 -21.11
CA ILE A 113 -7.72 -4.23 -20.29
C ILE A 113 -6.31 -4.66 -19.92
N ALA A 114 -5.36 -4.34 -20.80
CA ALA A 114 -3.97 -4.25 -20.44
C ALA A 114 -3.92 -3.07 -19.47
N SER A 115 -4.40 -3.28 -18.24
CA SER A 115 -4.04 -2.41 -17.13
C SER A 115 -2.57 -2.71 -16.93
N ALA A 116 -1.73 -1.90 -17.56
CA ALA A 116 -0.32 -1.91 -17.27
C ALA A 116 -0.15 -1.41 -15.82
N ALA A 117 0.78 -2.02 -15.09
CA ALA A 117 1.25 -1.52 -13.81
C ALA A 117 1.45 0.01 -13.90
N GLY A 118 0.81 0.74 -13.01
CA GLY A 118 0.76 2.20 -13.05
C GLY A 118 1.13 2.84 -11.73
N PHE A 119 1.45 4.12 -11.76
CA PHE A 119 1.67 4.93 -10.57
C PHE A 119 0.60 6.01 -10.46
N GLY A 120 -0.18 5.95 -9.38
CA GLY A 120 -1.30 6.86 -9.08
C GLY A 120 -0.87 8.18 -8.45
N GLY A 121 0.40 8.32 -8.07
CA GLY A 121 0.98 9.56 -7.55
C GLY A 121 1.41 9.51 -6.09
N ASN A 122 1.87 10.67 -5.63
CA ASN A 122 2.37 10.92 -4.27
C ASN A 122 1.34 11.74 -3.48
N PHE A 123 0.99 11.27 -2.29
CA PHE A 123 0.00 11.91 -1.42
C PHE A 123 0.53 12.07 -0.01
N VAL A 124 0.01 13.06 0.71
CA VAL A 124 0.25 13.26 2.13
C VAL A 124 -1.02 13.02 2.89
N MET A 125 -0.94 12.25 3.96
CA MET A 125 -2.04 12.01 4.89
C MET A 125 -1.64 12.42 6.31
N PRO A 126 -2.58 12.94 7.11
CA PRO A 126 -2.36 13.17 8.52
C PRO A 126 -1.91 11.90 9.23
N GLY A 127 -1.08 12.05 10.26
CA GLY A 127 -0.61 10.95 11.08
C GLY A 127 -0.02 11.45 12.40
N PRO A 128 0.34 10.54 13.31
CA PRO A 128 0.97 10.91 14.57
C PRO A 128 2.29 11.64 14.31
N LEU A 129 2.43 12.80 14.93
CA LEU A 129 3.66 13.59 14.90
C LEU A 129 4.80 12.81 15.55
N ARG A 130 5.98 12.85 14.92
CA ARG A 130 7.22 12.34 15.52
C ARG A 130 8.21 13.48 15.73
N VAL A 131 8.73 13.63 16.94
CA VAL A 131 9.77 14.62 17.25
C VAL A 131 11.14 13.94 17.23
N VAL A 132 12.10 14.53 16.54
CA VAL A 132 13.49 14.07 16.47
C VAL A 132 14.46 15.23 16.66
N SER A 133 15.71 14.94 17.01
CA SER A 133 16.74 15.97 17.27
C SER A 133 17.43 16.47 16.00
N SER A 134 17.67 15.57 15.05
CA SER A 134 18.60 15.78 13.93
C SER A 134 18.28 14.84 12.76
N LEU A 135 18.71 15.25 11.58
CA LEU A 135 18.73 14.45 10.34
C LEU A 135 20.12 14.44 9.73
N THR A 136 20.42 13.34 9.06
CA THR A 136 21.59 13.15 8.21
C THR A 136 21.12 12.63 6.85
N GLN A 137 21.57 13.28 5.77
CA GLN A 137 21.37 12.86 4.38
C GLN A 137 22.25 11.67 3.98
N ASN A 138 22.12 10.62 4.77
CA ASN A 138 22.78 9.36 4.55
C ASN A 138 21.97 8.30 5.28
N THR A 139 21.41 7.34 4.56
CA THR A 139 20.79 6.17 5.19
C THR A 139 21.79 5.03 5.27
N PRO A 140 22.33 4.70 6.46
CA PRO A 140 23.22 3.55 6.59
C PRO A 140 22.42 2.25 6.46
N ILE A 141 23.04 1.21 5.90
CA ILE A 141 22.39 -0.10 5.70
C ILE A 141 21.84 -0.70 7.01
N ALA A 142 22.49 -0.41 8.14
CA ALA A 142 22.05 -0.85 9.47
C ALA A 142 20.77 -0.14 9.97
N ALA A 143 20.50 1.08 9.49
CA ALA A 143 19.23 1.76 9.76
C ALA A 143 18.13 1.16 8.90
N LEU A 144 18.42 0.89 7.62
CA LEU A 144 17.47 0.29 6.68
C LEU A 144 17.04 -1.12 7.11
N SER A 145 17.96 -1.94 7.65
CA SER A 145 17.61 -3.27 8.16
C SER A 145 16.68 -3.27 9.38
N ARG A 146 16.55 -2.12 10.06
CA ARG A 146 15.65 -1.92 11.20
C ARG A 146 14.37 -1.19 10.83
N LEU A 147 14.15 -0.90 9.55
CA LEU A 147 12.92 -0.27 9.05
C LEU A 147 11.75 -1.25 9.25
N PRO A 148 10.74 -0.92 10.08
CA PRO A 148 9.57 -1.76 10.26
C PRO A 148 8.80 -1.89 8.93
N ILE A 149 8.31 -3.09 8.67
CA ILE A 149 7.46 -3.38 7.52
C ILE A 149 6.15 -3.96 8.03
N LYS A 150 5.03 -3.47 7.49
CA LYS A 150 3.72 -4.10 7.66
C LYS A 150 3.08 -4.29 6.30
N VAL A 151 2.84 -5.52 5.90
CA VAL A 151 2.15 -5.85 4.65
C VAL A 151 0.74 -6.32 4.98
N THR A 152 -0.24 -5.74 4.31
CA THR A 152 -1.64 -6.18 4.39
C THR A 152 -1.97 -6.91 3.11
N MET A 153 -2.37 -8.17 3.26
CA MET A 153 -2.78 -9.05 2.17
C MET A 153 -4.19 -8.70 1.71
N CYS A 154 -4.56 -9.07 0.49
CA CYS A 154 -5.93 -8.93 -0.01
C CYS A 154 -6.97 -9.72 0.77
N THR A 155 -6.55 -10.77 1.50
CA THR A 155 -7.38 -11.50 2.44
C THR A 155 -7.66 -10.74 3.74
N GLY A 156 -6.98 -9.61 3.96
CA GLY A 156 -6.98 -8.86 5.22
C GLY A 156 -5.95 -9.35 6.23
N ALA A 157 -5.24 -10.45 5.97
CA ALA A 157 -4.14 -10.91 6.82
C ALA A 157 -3.02 -9.86 6.86
N VAL A 158 -2.37 -9.72 8.00
CA VAL A 158 -1.26 -8.78 8.21
C VAL A 158 0.02 -9.55 8.49
N GLU A 159 1.07 -9.20 7.77
CA GLU A 159 2.42 -9.74 7.94
C GLU A 159 3.40 -8.63 8.30
N THR A 160 4.38 -8.94 9.14
CA THR A 160 5.43 -8.00 9.56
C THR A 160 6.81 -8.61 9.29
N PRO A 161 7.22 -8.74 8.01
CA PRO A 161 8.52 -9.30 7.68
C PRO A 161 9.64 -8.36 8.16
N VAL A 162 10.83 -8.92 8.35
CA VAL A 162 12.00 -8.16 8.83
C VAL A 162 13.06 -8.16 7.74
N PHE A 163 13.70 -7.00 7.53
CA PHE A 163 14.83 -6.88 6.64
C PHE A 163 16.07 -7.58 7.19
N THR A 164 16.67 -8.44 6.38
CA THR A 164 17.99 -9.02 6.63
C THR A 164 18.99 -8.43 5.66
N ILE A 165 20.19 -8.12 6.14
CA ILE A 165 21.27 -7.59 5.29
C ILE A 165 21.82 -8.76 4.46
N VAL A 166 21.78 -8.63 3.13
CA VAL A 166 22.29 -9.65 2.20
C VAL A 166 23.52 -9.17 1.43
N ALA A 167 23.74 -7.86 1.36
CA ALA A 167 24.93 -7.24 0.78
C ALA A 167 25.22 -5.89 1.45
N ALA A 168 26.37 -5.28 1.15
CA ALA A 168 26.82 -4.04 1.77
C ALA A 168 25.81 -2.88 1.66
N ASN A 169 25.01 -2.86 0.59
CA ASN A 169 23.99 -1.84 0.33
C ASN A 169 22.58 -2.41 0.15
N THR A 170 22.37 -3.71 0.42
CA THR A 170 21.09 -4.37 0.11
C THR A 170 20.54 -5.15 1.31
N VAL A 171 19.25 -4.93 1.59
CA VAL A 171 18.45 -5.71 2.52
C VAL A 171 17.30 -6.42 1.81
N VAL A 172 16.88 -7.56 2.36
CA VAL A 172 15.75 -8.33 1.84
C VAL A 172 14.81 -8.71 2.97
N ALA A 173 13.52 -8.53 2.77
CA ALA A 173 12.46 -9.00 3.63
C ALA A 173 11.59 -9.99 2.84
N ASN A 174 11.42 -11.20 3.38
CA ASN A 174 10.60 -12.23 2.76
C ASN A 174 9.29 -12.37 3.52
N GLY A 175 8.17 -12.27 2.80
CA GLY A 175 6.84 -12.60 3.30
C GLY A 175 6.40 -14.00 2.86
N SER A 176 5.11 -14.30 3.03
CA SER A 176 4.57 -15.61 2.65
C SER A 176 4.51 -15.84 1.13
N CYS A 177 4.31 -14.78 0.34
CA CYS A 177 4.17 -14.86 -1.12
C CYS A 177 4.87 -13.71 -1.86
N TYR A 178 5.76 -12.98 -1.19
CA TYR A 178 6.45 -11.84 -1.77
C TYR A 178 7.84 -11.65 -1.17
N GLN A 179 8.63 -10.85 -1.87
CA GLN A 179 9.92 -10.37 -1.44
C GLN A 179 9.95 -8.85 -1.59
N ILE A 180 10.50 -8.17 -0.59
CA ILE A 180 10.80 -6.73 -0.64
C ILE A 180 12.31 -6.59 -0.53
N ILE A 181 12.92 -5.96 -1.52
CA ILE A 181 14.36 -5.72 -1.59
C ILE A 181 14.57 -4.22 -1.46
N GLY A 182 15.36 -3.80 -0.47
CA GLY A 182 15.79 -2.41 -0.32
C GLY A 182 17.26 -2.28 -0.69
N THR A 183 17.58 -1.43 -1.66
CA THR A 183 18.97 -1.17 -2.10
C THR A 183 19.29 0.31 -1.97
N ILE A 184 20.34 0.64 -1.22
CA ILE A 184 20.90 1.99 -1.17
C ILE A 184 21.64 2.23 -2.49
N VAL A 185 21.12 3.16 -3.30
CA VAL A 185 21.69 3.51 -4.62
C VAL A 185 22.48 4.83 -4.58
N GLY A 186 22.23 5.67 -3.59
CA GLY A 186 22.97 6.88 -3.28
C GLY A 186 22.86 7.22 -1.79
N PRO A 187 23.53 8.27 -1.29
CA PRO A 187 23.49 8.64 0.13
C PRO A 187 22.06 8.87 0.65
N ASP A 188 21.25 9.57 -0.12
CA ASP A 188 19.87 9.95 0.16
C ASP A 188 18.85 9.06 -0.58
N THR A 189 19.29 8.21 -1.51
CA THR A 189 18.37 7.51 -2.41
C THR A 189 18.35 6.01 -2.13
N THR A 190 17.17 5.49 -1.78
CA THR A 190 16.91 4.05 -1.65
C THR A 190 15.95 3.59 -2.73
N ARG A 191 16.31 2.50 -3.42
CA ARG A 191 15.41 1.76 -4.32
C ARG A 191 14.73 0.64 -3.55
N PHE A 192 13.43 0.50 -3.74
CA PHE A 192 12.68 -0.66 -3.28
C PHE A 192 12.14 -1.42 -4.48
N ASP A 193 12.39 -2.73 -4.48
CA ASP A 193 11.85 -3.68 -5.43
C ASP A 193 10.92 -4.64 -4.66
N VAL A 194 9.65 -4.71 -5.07
CA VAL A 194 8.66 -5.64 -4.51
C VAL A 194 8.31 -6.65 -5.59
N ILE A 195 8.42 -7.92 -5.27
CA ILE A 195 8.23 -9.01 -6.22
C ILE A 195 7.28 -10.02 -5.59
N HIS A 196 6.22 -10.39 -6.30
CA HIS A 196 5.38 -11.53 -5.91
C HIS A 196 6.06 -12.84 -6.32
N THR A 197 6.16 -13.79 -5.39
CA THR A 197 6.99 -14.99 -5.54
C THR A 197 6.21 -16.29 -5.68
N THR A 198 4.88 -16.29 -5.46
CA THR A 198 4.08 -17.53 -5.48
C THR A 198 2.73 -17.36 -6.20
N THR A 199 1.91 -18.41 -6.22
CA THR A 199 0.59 -18.38 -6.89
C THR A 199 -0.57 -18.04 -5.96
N PHE A 200 -0.31 -17.79 -4.68
CA PHE A 200 -1.34 -17.65 -3.66
C PHE A 200 -1.26 -16.31 -2.94
N ASN A 201 -2.42 -15.70 -2.71
CA ASN A 201 -2.65 -14.44 -2.00
C ASN A 201 -2.02 -13.21 -2.68
N GLY A 202 -2.78 -12.12 -2.83
CA GLY A 202 -2.24 -10.83 -3.30
C GLY A 202 -1.93 -9.88 -2.15
N LEU A 203 -1.12 -8.86 -2.42
CA LEU A 203 -0.85 -7.76 -1.49
C LEU A 203 -1.82 -6.61 -1.78
N LEU A 204 -2.36 -6.00 -0.74
CA LEU A 204 -3.21 -4.82 -0.83
C LEU A 204 -2.44 -3.53 -0.51
N SER A 205 -1.56 -3.59 0.48
CA SER A 205 -0.72 -2.44 0.85
C SER A 205 0.54 -2.85 1.60
N ILE A 206 1.56 -2.00 1.51
CA ILE A 206 2.83 -2.13 2.22
C ILE A 206 3.07 -0.84 3.00
N GLU A 207 3.27 -0.93 4.30
CA GLU A 207 3.71 0.18 5.14
C GLU A 207 5.19 -0.03 5.47
N LEU A 208 5.99 1.01 5.21
CA LEU A 208 7.39 1.12 5.58
C LEU A 208 7.50 2.20 6.66
N GLY A 209 8.08 1.85 7.81
CA GLY A 209 8.23 2.77 8.94
C GLY A 209 7.00 2.81 9.86
N GLY A 210 6.71 3.98 10.43
CA GLY A 210 5.60 4.19 11.35
C GLY A 210 5.88 3.86 12.82
N GLY A 211 7.13 3.52 13.17
CA GLY A 211 7.58 3.29 14.54
C GLY A 211 8.57 4.37 15.01
N THR A 212 9.53 3.95 15.85
CA THR A 212 10.64 4.78 16.34
C THR A 212 11.94 4.51 15.56
N GLN A 213 11.83 4.11 14.29
CA GLN A 213 12.97 3.68 13.47
C GLN A 213 13.90 4.84 13.09
N MET A 214 15.12 4.55 12.65
CA MET A 214 16.08 5.59 12.28
C MET A 214 15.79 6.21 10.92
N VAL A 215 15.19 5.45 9.99
CA VAL A 215 14.92 5.89 8.61
C VAL A 215 13.64 6.73 8.54
N LEU A 216 13.74 7.84 7.83
CA LEU A 216 12.67 8.77 7.52
C LEU A 216 12.58 8.95 6.00
N PHE A 217 11.43 9.43 5.51
CA PHE A 217 11.16 9.62 4.09
C PHE A 217 11.02 11.11 3.80
N ASP A 218 11.90 11.65 2.97
CA ASP A 218 11.90 13.07 2.60
C ASP A 218 11.17 13.29 1.27
N ARG A 219 10.44 14.40 1.16
CA ARG A 219 9.64 14.75 -0.01
C ARG A 219 10.24 15.91 -0.77
N THR A 220 9.92 15.98 -2.07
CA THR A 220 10.42 17.07 -2.92
C THR A 220 9.81 18.43 -2.58
N LEU A 221 8.65 18.48 -1.94
CA LEU A 221 8.00 19.74 -1.59
C LEU A 221 7.50 19.74 -0.14
N PRO A 222 7.70 20.86 0.58
CA PRO A 222 8.49 22.04 0.17
C PRO A 222 10.00 21.76 0.17
N ASN A 223 10.74 22.24 -0.83
CA ASN A 223 12.22 22.15 -0.86
C ASN A 223 12.87 23.54 -1.00
N PRO A 224 13.83 23.91 -0.11
CA PRO A 224 14.12 23.23 1.14
C PRO A 224 13.02 23.53 2.17
N GLY A 225 12.44 22.47 2.74
CA GLY A 225 11.42 22.54 3.79
C GLY A 225 12.06 22.53 5.18
N THR A 226 13.01 21.65 5.44
CA THR A 226 13.59 21.41 6.76
C THR A 226 15.06 21.83 6.82
N PHE A 227 15.45 22.37 7.97
CA PHE A 227 16.85 22.69 8.25
C PHE A 227 17.71 21.43 8.22
N ASN A 228 18.70 21.40 7.33
CA ASN A 228 19.58 20.26 6.98
C ASN A 228 18.99 19.21 6.02
N SER A 229 17.75 19.37 5.54
CA SER A 229 17.32 18.70 4.29
C SER A 229 17.78 19.59 3.13
N LEU A 230 18.79 19.13 2.39
CA LEU A 230 19.36 19.87 1.25
C LEU A 230 18.65 19.52 -0.06
N THR A 231 17.99 18.37 -0.11
CA THR A 231 17.29 17.79 -1.26
C THR A 231 16.28 16.77 -0.75
N GLY A 232 15.05 16.82 -1.27
CA GLY A 232 14.04 15.78 -1.02
C GLY A 232 13.49 15.21 -2.33
N ARG A 233 13.11 13.93 -2.30
CA ARG A 233 12.61 13.18 -3.47
C ARG A 233 11.37 12.36 -3.14
N ASP A 234 10.26 12.77 -3.74
CA ASP A 234 9.03 11.97 -3.78
C ASP A 234 9.26 10.57 -4.39
N VAL A 235 8.32 9.64 -4.14
CA VAL A 235 8.41 8.31 -4.75
C VAL A 235 8.41 8.45 -6.27
N THR A 236 9.47 7.92 -6.89
CA THR A 236 9.67 7.87 -8.33
C THR A 236 9.53 6.43 -8.80
N TYR A 237 8.45 6.17 -9.54
CA TYR A 237 8.18 4.86 -10.12
C TYR A 237 9.17 4.54 -11.25
N SER A 238 9.86 3.42 -11.14
CA SER A 238 10.89 2.98 -12.09
C SER A 238 10.36 1.93 -13.08
N GLY A 239 9.25 1.27 -12.75
CA GLY A 239 8.64 0.24 -13.58
C GLY A 239 7.99 -0.87 -12.77
N GLY A 240 7.32 -1.80 -13.47
CA GLY A 240 6.65 -2.92 -12.86
C GLY A 240 5.82 -3.74 -13.84
N SER A 241 5.30 -4.85 -13.36
CA SER A 241 4.40 -5.76 -14.07
C SER A 241 3.16 -6.00 -13.23
N GLY A 242 2.02 -6.17 -13.90
CA GLY A 242 0.76 -6.51 -13.25
C GLY A 242 -0.41 -5.61 -13.62
N ALA A 243 -1.55 -5.90 -13.00
CA ALA A 243 -2.83 -5.26 -13.26
C ALA A 243 -3.29 -4.36 -12.09
N TRP A 244 -2.46 -3.38 -11.72
CA TRP A 244 -2.68 -2.52 -10.57
C TRP A 244 -2.14 -1.11 -10.79
N THR A 245 -2.62 -0.17 -9.97
CA THR A 245 -2.03 1.17 -9.81
C THR A 245 -1.53 1.32 -8.38
N MET A 246 -0.26 1.71 -8.22
CA MET A 246 0.37 1.94 -6.92
C MET A 246 0.26 3.42 -6.55
N THR A 247 -0.19 3.71 -5.34
CA THR A 247 -0.22 5.05 -4.76
C THR A 247 0.75 5.12 -3.58
N ALA A 248 1.61 6.15 -3.56
CA ALA A 248 2.52 6.40 -2.46
C ALA A 248 1.93 7.44 -1.49
N ILE A 249 1.86 7.10 -0.22
CA ILE A 249 1.26 7.94 0.83
C ILE A 249 2.28 8.18 1.93
N PHE A 250 2.68 9.42 2.09
CA PHE A 250 3.52 9.91 3.17
C PHE A 250 2.65 10.29 4.37
N SER A 251 3.03 9.84 5.56
CA SER A 251 2.26 10.12 6.79
C SER A 251 3.14 10.13 8.03
N GLY A 252 2.60 10.71 9.10
CA GLY A 252 3.35 10.90 10.35
C GLY A 252 4.44 11.95 10.18
N PRO A 253 4.07 13.25 10.07
CA PRO A 253 5.03 14.31 9.85
C PRO A 253 6.07 14.34 10.96
N VAL A 254 7.30 14.73 10.62
CA VAL A 254 8.41 14.84 11.56
C VAL A 254 8.63 16.30 11.95
N GLN A 255 8.91 16.52 13.23
CA GLN A 255 9.28 17.79 13.81
C GLN A 255 10.69 17.73 14.39
N PHE A 256 11.48 18.78 14.15
CA PHE A 256 12.86 18.89 14.62
C PHE A 256 12.94 19.76 15.87
N GLY A 257 13.13 19.13 17.03
CA GLY A 257 13.11 19.81 18.32
C GLY A 257 11.83 20.63 18.52
N THR A 258 11.96 21.93 18.78
CA THR A 258 10.84 22.86 19.00
C THR A 258 10.40 23.61 17.73
N ARG A 259 10.97 23.26 16.57
CA ARG A 259 10.66 23.97 15.32
C ARG A 259 9.28 23.59 14.78
N PRO A 260 8.62 24.47 14.00
CA PRO A 260 7.40 24.12 13.30
C PRO A 260 7.59 22.91 12.36
N ILE A 261 6.51 22.18 12.12
CA ILE A 261 6.46 21.10 11.12
C ILE A 261 6.55 21.72 9.72
N MET A 262 7.51 21.25 8.92
CA MET A 262 7.74 21.76 7.57
C MET A 262 7.04 20.94 6.47
N ASN A 263 6.44 19.80 6.82
CA ASN A 263 5.68 18.91 5.93
C ASN A 263 6.47 18.39 4.72
N ASP A 264 7.74 18.08 4.95
CA ASP A 264 8.67 17.51 3.98
C ASP A 264 9.12 16.11 4.40
N VAL A 265 9.45 15.91 5.69
CA VAL A 265 9.95 14.65 6.22
C VAL A 265 8.85 13.89 6.97
N TYR A 266 8.74 12.60 6.66
CA TYR A 266 7.68 11.72 7.16
C TYR A 266 8.23 10.44 7.78
N ASN A 267 7.56 9.98 8.83
CA ASN A 267 7.91 8.78 9.57
C ASN A 267 7.42 7.50 8.90
N LYS A 268 6.48 7.58 7.96
CA LYS A 268 5.86 6.42 7.34
C LYS A 268 5.56 6.66 5.87
N LEU A 269 5.94 5.70 5.05
CA LEU A 269 5.54 5.58 3.66
C LEU A 269 4.60 4.38 3.51
N THR A 270 3.43 4.59 2.93
CA THR A 270 2.47 3.52 2.63
C THR A 270 2.25 3.42 1.13
N LEU A 271 2.48 2.25 0.58
CA LEU A 271 2.14 1.89 -0.79
C LEU A 271 0.76 1.22 -0.78
N ARG A 272 -0.18 1.74 -1.54
CA ARG A 272 -1.51 1.14 -1.73
C ARG A 272 -1.70 0.74 -3.17
N PHE A 273 -2.18 -0.48 -3.39
CA PHE A 273 -2.52 -0.97 -4.71
C PHE A 273 -4.03 -0.84 -4.94
N SER A 274 -4.43 -0.42 -6.15
CA SER A 274 -5.84 -0.31 -6.55
C SER A 274 -6.54 -1.65 -6.73
N ALA A 275 -5.75 -2.70 -6.96
CA ALA A 275 -6.15 -4.09 -7.07
C ALA A 275 -5.12 -4.95 -6.33
N CYS A 276 -5.37 -6.24 -6.20
CA CYS A 276 -4.41 -7.15 -5.59
C CYS A 276 -3.14 -7.22 -6.41
N PHE A 277 -2.00 -6.93 -5.77
CA PHE A 277 -0.68 -7.18 -6.33
C PHE A 277 -0.38 -8.67 -6.18
N ASP A 278 -0.47 -9.43 -7.26
CA ASP A 278 -0.54 -10.89 -7.26
C ASP A 278 0.51 -11.56 -8.16
N THR A 279 0.26 -12.78 -8.57
CA THR A 279 1.24 -13.67 -9.18
C THR A 279 1.87 -13.08 -10.44
N ARG A 280 3.21 -12.95 -10.43
CA ARG A 280 4.06 -12.31 -11.46
C ARG A 280 4.04 -10.79 -11.44
N ASP A 281 3.42 -10.18 -10.43
CA ASP A 281 3.49 -8.75 -10.23
C ASP A 281 4.85 -8.36 -9.64
N SER A 282 5.34 -7.22 -10.11
CA SER A 282 6.59 -6.63 -9.64
C SER A 282 6.48 -5.12 -9.67
N VAL A 283 7.07 -4.42 -8.70
CA VAL A 283 7.18 -2.96 -8.73
C VAL A 283 8.56 -2.53 -8.25
N SER A 284 9.13 -1.56 -8.96
CA SER A 284 10.38 -0.90 -8.60
C SER A 284 10.15 0.59 -8.47
N PHE A 285 10.61 1.18 -7.38
CA PHE A 285 10.55 2.62 -7.16
C PHE A 285 11.73 3.10 -6.33
N THR A 286 12.06 4.39 -6.46
CA THR A 286 13.05 5.05 -5.59
C THR A 286 12.36 6.11 -4.74
N VAL A 287 12.93 6.39 -3.58
CA VAL A 287 12.47 7.44 -2.66
C VAL A 287 13.67 8.00 -1.91
N ASP A 288 13.56 9.25 -1.48
CA ASP A 288 14.51 9.84 -0.55
C ASP A 288 14.37 9.21 0.82
N THR A 289 15.51 8.79 1.37
CA THR A 289 15.61 8.22 2.71
C THR A 289 16.73 8.90 3.45
N ASP A 290 16.35 9.55 4.54
CA ASP A 290 17.28 10.12 5.49
C ASP A 290 17.33 9.30 6.77
N SER A 291 18.40 9.46 7.54
CA SER A 291 18.50 8.89 8.87
C SER A 291 18.53 9.96 9.96
N ILE A 292 18.00 9.61 11.12
CA ILE A 292 18.15 10.42 12.32
C ILE A 292 19.64 10.40 12.74
N GLY A 293 20.21 11.59 12.94
CA GLY A 293 21.59 11.78 13.42
C GLY A 293 21.71 11.74 14.93
#